data_AF-A0A813BSZ2-F1
#
_entry.id   AF-A0A813BSZ2-F1
#
_cell.length_a   1.000
_cell.length_b   1.000
_cell.length_c   1.000
_cell.angle_alpha   90.00
_cell.angle_beta   90.00
_cell.angle_gamma   90.00
#
_symmetry.space_group_name_H-M   'P 1'
#
loop_
_entity.id
_entity.type
_entity.pdbx_description
1 polymer ?
#
loop_
_entity_poly.entity_id
_entity_poly.type
_entity_poly.pdbx_seq_one_letter_code
_entity_poly.pdbx_strand_id
1 'polypeptide(L)'
;MPFQGHLYKLKRHFTAADICPLCLCKKDDAGEVSQNPSWLPTMGVSVPWDTSSPPEISIVPGLGRPEAIRPDIFHLGHLGICRDVYLGCIISLAMVFGHFGGKAVRSLDGKLANAYQLFKSYCHLRHSTPFAKHWTRENFNFKGPRYPDCSFKASDSYLILKWLEDYLSGPPWDDSTGILGLMLSTIVALSSFYHLCYTSPSRQWLRDSLAKQVEQSLQTFLSDYYKLALWAYRSGVLVYRFVPKLHAWKHIHLRLQGELALARGYTFNPAIYATANDEDFVGKASRPIRDLHSGNASLRRLELYRIELQREWG
;
A
#
# COMPACT_ATOMS: atom_id res chain seq x y z
N MET A 1 -1.50 -7.36 -6.74
CA MET A 1 -2.35 -7.31 -7.96
C MET A 1 -1.65 -7.73 -9.26
N PRO A 2 -0.33 -7.51 -9.52
CA PRO A 2 0.25 -7.78 -10.84
C PRO A 2 0.02 -9.22 -11.35
N PHE A 3 0.18 -10.22 -10.47
CA PHE A 3 -0.01 -11.63 -10.84
C PHE A 3 -1.48 -11.98 -11.14
N GLN A 4 -2.41 -11.60 -10.26
CA GLN A 4 -3.84 -11.83 -10.48
C GLN A 4 -4.33 -11.10 -11.74
N GLY A 5 -3.78 -9.91 -12.04
CA GLY A 5 -4.10 -9.19 -13.27
C GLY A 5 -3.82 -9.98 -14.54
N HIS A 6 -2.68 -10.68 -14.57
CA HIS A 6 -2.33 -11.55 -15.69
C HIS A 6 -3.18 -12.82 -15.73
N LEU A 7 -3.38 -13.49 -14.59
CA LEU A 7 -4.20 -14.72 -14.54
C LEU A 7 -5.63 -14.50 -15.03
N TYR A 8 -6.24 -13.38 -14.66
CA TYR A 8 -7.61 -13.05 -15.03
C TYR A 8 -7.72 -12.30 -16.36
N LYS A 9 -6.61 -12.01 -17.06
CA LYS A 9 -6.61 -11.20 -18.31
C LYS A 9 -7.43 -9.91 -18.15
N LEU A 10 -7.21 -9.19 -17.04
CA LEU A 10 -8.06 -8.06 -16.64
C LEU A 10 -8.04 -6.94 -17.69
N LYS A 11 -9.22 -6.50 -18.14
CA LYS A 11 -9.42 -5.27 -18.93
C LYS A 11 -9.34 -4.02 -18.04
N ARG A 12 -9.68 -4.17 -16.75
CA ARG A 12 -9.68 -3.11 -15.74
C ARG A 12 -8.52 -3.28 -14.77
N HIS A 13 -7.59 -2.33 -14.75
CA HIS A 13 -6.41 -2.34 -13.87
C HIS A 13 -5.85 -0.94 -13.66
N PHE A 14 -4.88 -0.80 -12.75
CA PHE A 14 -4.34 0.49 -12.28
C PHE A 14 -3.70 1.41 -13.34
N THR A 15 -3.57 0.95 -14.58
CA THR A 15 -3.05 1.75 -15.70
C THR A 15 -4.08 1.95 -16.82
N ALA A 16 -5.31 1.42 -16.68
CA ALA A 16 -6.43 1.64 -17.59
C ALA A 16 -7.30 2.84 -17.13
N ALA A 17 -8.24 3.29 -17.97
CA ALA A 17 -9.21 4.33 -17.61
C ALA A 17 -10.20 3.83 -16.54
N ASP A 18 -10.66 2.59 -16.70
CA ASP A 18 -11.39 1.84 -15.68
C ASP A 18 -10.38 1.13 -14.78
N ILE A 19 -10.17 1.67 -13.59
CA ILE A 19 -8.99 1.35 -12.78
C ILE A 19 -9.21 0.15 -11.86
N CYS A 20 -10.46 -0.17 -11.53
CA CYS A 20 -10.78 -1.17 -10.52
C CYS A 20 -11.36 -2.46 -11.13
N PRO A 21 -10.83 -3.63 -10.78
CA PRO A 21 -11.43 -4.89 -11.20
C PRO A 21 -12.61 -5.34 -10.33
N LEU A 22 -12.87 -4.69 -9.19
CA LEU A 22 -13.93 -5.06 -8.24
C LEU A 22 -15.21 -4.21 -8.38
N CYS A 23 -15.11 -3.05 -9.05
CA CYS A 23 -16.20 -2.10 -9.26
C CYS A 23 -15.96 -1.28 -10.54
N LEU A 24 -16.87 -0.38 -10.90
CA LEU A 24 -16.75 0.48 -12.08
C LEU A 24 -16.09 1.83 -11.78
N CYS A 25 -15.29 1.91 -10.71
CA CYS A 25 -14.53 3.11 -10.37
C CYS A 25 -13.57 3.51 -11.50
N LYS A 26 -13.66 4.78 -11.90
CA LYS A 26 -12.77 5.40 -12.88
C LYS A 26 -11.64 6.15 -12.19
N LYS A 27 -10.67 6.60 -12.98
CA LYS A 27 -9.53 7.36 -12.47
C LYS A 27 -9.92 8.58 -11.63
N ASP A 28 -10.99 9.28 -12.00
CA ASP A 28 -11.44 10.50 -11.31
C ASP A 28 -12.10 10.18 -9.94
N ASP A 29 -12.65 8.98 -9.79
CA ASP A 29 -13.31 8.52 -8.56
C ASP A 29 -12.33 7.84 -7.59
N ALA A 30 -11.07 7.65 -7.99
CA ALA A 30 -10.07 6.87 -7.26
C ALA A 30 -9.74 7.42 -5.86
N GLY A 31 -10.00 8.71 -5.64
CA GLY A 31 -9.81 9.39 -4.36
C GLY A 31 -11.02 9.30 -3.43
N GLU A 32 -12.14 8.76 -3.88
CA GLU A 32 -13.38 8.71 -3.10
C GLU A 32 -13.32 7.60 -2.05
N VAL A 33 -12.97 7.97 -0.83
CA VAL A 33 -12.83 7.09 0.34
C VAL A 33 -13.90 7.32 1.41
N SER A 34 -14.97 8.02 1.06
CA SER A 34 -16.12 8.32 1.94
C SER A 34 -16.78 7.02 2.44
N GLN A 35 -17.71 7.15 3.40
CA GLN A 35 -18.47 5.98 3.88
C GLN A 35 -19.35 5.36 2.79
N ASN A 36 -19.95 6.19 1.95
CA ASN A 36 -20.84 5.78 0.86
C ASN A 36 -20.30 6.35 -0.46
N PRO A 37 -19.21 5.79 -1.02
CA PRO A 37 -18.67 6.30 -2.25
C PRO A 37 -19.60 5.99 -3.42
N SER A 38 -19.65 6.88 -4.41
CA SER A 38 -20.50 6.77 -5.60
C SER A 38 -20.28 5.49 -6.40
N TRP A 39 -19.08 4.90 -6.35
CA TRP A 39 -18.76 3.64 -6.98
C TRP A 39 -19.22 2.40 -6.19
N LEU A 40 -19.64 2.53 -4.93
CA LEU A 40 -20.07 1.39 -4.09
C LEU A 40 -21.19 0.55 -4.73
N PRO A 41 -22.28 1.15 -5.28
CA PRO A 41 -23.35 0.39 -5.92
C PRO A 41 -22.91 -0.36 -7.19
N THR A 42 -21.72 -0.05 -7.73
CA THR A 42 -21.18 -0.68 -8.94
C THR A 42 -20.36 -1.94 -8.64
N MET A 43 -20.16 -2.28 -7.36
CA MET A 43 -19.44 -3.49 -6.97
C MET A 43 -20.15 -4.75 -7.48
N GLY A 44 -19.39 -5.64 -8.13
CA GLY A 44 -19.92 -6.91 -8.65
C GLY A 44 -20.89 -6.79 -9.83
N VAL A 45 -21.20 -5.59 -10.33
CA VAL A 45 -22.13 -5.39 -11.45
C VAL A 45 -21.62 -5.99 -12.76
N SER A 46 -20.30 -6.10 -12.94
CA SER A 46 -19.70 -6.75 -14.10
C SER A 46 -18.37 -7.42 -13.77
N VAL A 47 -18.01 -8.44 -14.54
CA VAL A 47 -16.70 -9.08 -14.46
C VAL A 47 -15.61 -8.23 -15.11
N PRO A 48 -14.36 -8.26 -14.63
CA PRO A 48 -13.29 -7.38 -15.13
C PRO A 48 -12.51 -7.96 -16.32
N TRP A 49 -12.98 -9.04 -16.93
CA TRP A 49 -12.37 -9.71 -18.08
C TRP A 49 -13.35 -9.83 -19.25
N ASP A 50 -12.87 -10.29 -20.40
CA ASP A 50 -13.72 -10.56 -21.55
C ASP A 50 -14.62 -11.77 -21.32
N THR A 51 -15.95 -11.59 -21.39
CA THR A 51 -16.89 -12.71 -21.28
C THR A 51 -16.94 -13.57 -22.55
N SER A 52 -16.53 -13.04 -23.71
CA SER A 52 -16.45 -13.81 -24.96
C SER A 52 -15.21 -14.72 -25.02
N SER A 53 -14.18 -14.41 -24.22
CA SER A 53 -12.96 -15.20 -24.07
C SER A 53 -12.53 -15.18 -22.59
N PRO A 54 -13.26 -15.89 -21.71
CA PRO A 54 -13.00 -15.84 -20.28
C PRO A 54 -11.61 -16.40 -19.93
N PRO A 55 -10.99 -15.92 -18.85
CA PRO A 55 -9.69 -16.44 -18.42
C PRO A 55 -9.86 -17.89 -17.94
N GLU A 56 -8.86 -18.73 -18.18
CA GLU A 56 -8.91 -20.16 -17.90
C GLU A 56 -9.17 -20.43 -16.41
N ILE A 57 -8.65 -19.54 -15.54
CA ILE A 57 -8.86 -19.61 -14.09
C ILE A 57 -10.33 -19.43 -13.68
N SER A 58 -11.18 -18.82 -14.51
CA SER A 58 -12.60 -18.65 -14.18
C SER A 58 -13.39 -19.95 -14.23
N ILE A 59 -12.85 -21.00 -14.86
CA ILE A 59 -13.46 -22.33 -14.92
C ILE A 59 -13.34 -23.05 -13.57
N VAL A 60 -12.34 -22.68 -12.76
CA VAL A 60 -12.15 -23.26 -11.43
C VAL A 60 -13.31 -22.83 -10.52
N PRO A 61 -14.02 -23.78 -9.85
CA PRO A 61 -15.13 -23.46 -8.97
C PRO A 61 -14.78 -22.39 -7.94
N GLY A 62 -15.59 -21.33 -7.89
CA GLY A 62 -15.42 -20.21 -6.95
C GLY A 62 -14.41 -19.13 -7.38
N LEU A 63 -13.64 -19.35 -8.46
CA LEU A 63 -12.71 -18.36 -9.03
C LEU A 63 -13.29 -17.59 -10.22
N GLY A 64 -14.42 -18.01 -10.80
CA GLY A 64 -15.09 -17.29 -11.90
C GLY A 64 -15.81 -16.00 -11.51
N ARG A 65 -15.49 -15.40 -10.36
CA ARG A 65 -16.20 -14.24 -9.80
C ARG A 65 -15.21 -13.13 -9.39
N PRO A 66 -15.54 -11.84 -9.53
CA PRO A 66 -14.63 -10.74 -9.20
C PRO A 66 -14.13 -10.77 -7.75
N GLU A 67 -14.92 -11.28 -6.81
CA GLU A 67 -14.58 -11.38 -5.39
C GLU A 67 -13.44 -12.38 -5.10
N ALA A 68 -13.10 -13.22 -6.08
CA ALA A 68 -11.93 -14.09 -6.04
C ALA A 68 -10.62 -13.31 -6.22
N ILE A 69 -10.67 -12.10 -6.78
CA ILE A 69 -9.53 -11.18 -6.82
C ILE A 69 -9.32 -10.62 -5.41
N ARG A 70 -8.12 -10.80 -4.88
CA ARG A 70 -7.77 -10.43 -3.50
C ARG A 70 -6.71 -9.34 -3.50
N PRO A 71 -7.04 -8.15 -2.96
CA PRO A 71 -6.09 -7.08 -2.75
C PRO A 71 -4.92 -7.57 -1.89
N ASP A 72 -3.71 -7.31 -2.38
CA ASP A 72 -2.48 -7.68 -1.71
C ASP A 72 -1.94 -6.47 -0.96
N ILE A 73 -2.05 -6.52 0.37
CA ILE A 73 -1.69 -5.40 1.25
C ILE A 73 -0.20 -5.06 1.18
N PHE A 74 0.67 -5.98 0.77
CA PHE A 74 2.11 -5.70 0.67
C PHE A 74 2.39 -4.76 -0.52
N HIS A 75 1.91 -5.13 -1.71
CA HIS A 75 2.08 -4.29 -2.90
C HIS A 75 1.24 -3.01 -2.87
N LEU A 76 0.07 -3.04 -2.22
CA LEU A 76 -0.80 -1.88 -2.08
C LEU A 76 -0.28 -0.87 -1.07
N GLY A 77 0.42 -1.29 -0.02
CA GLY A 77 1.00 -0.37 0.97
C GLY A 77 2.50 -0.19 0.84
N HIS A 78 3.33 -1.14 1.28
CA HIS A 78 4.79 -0.95 1.33
C HIS A 78 5.41 -0.62 -0.04
N LEU A 79 4.86 -1.15 -1.14
CA LEU A 79 5.24 -0.77 -2.52
C LEU A 79 4.23 0.19 -3.19
N GLY A 80 3.38 0.82 -2.39
CA GLY A 80 2.25 1.63 -2.80
C GLY A 80 2.05 2.81 -1.85
N ILE A 81 0.87 2.87 -1.20
CA ILE A 81 0.43 4.06 -0.46
C ILE A 81 1.35 4.46 0.70
N CYS A 82 2.10 3.51 1.29
CA CYS A 82 3.08 3.84 2.34
C CYS A 82 4.12 4.83 1.82
N ARG A 83 4.52 4.70 0.54
CA ARG A 83 5.46 5.61 -0.11
C ARG A 83 4.89 7.00 -0.24
N ASP A 84 3.65 7.09 -0.68
CA ASP A 84 2.96 8.38 -0.80
C ASP A 84 2.85 9.06 0.56
N VAL A 85 2.56 8.30 1.63
CA VAL A 85 2.52 8.80 3.02
C VAL A 85 3.88 9.35 3.44
N TYR A 86 4.95 8.55 3.44
CA TYR A 86 6.22 9.02 4.00
C TYR A 86 6.89 10.09 3.13
N LEU A 87 6.78 10.01 1.81
CA LEU A 87 7.30 11.05 0.92
C LEU A 87 6.55 12.36 1.16
N GLY A 88 5.23 12.29 1.26
CA GLY A 88 4.41 13.45 1.54
C GLY A 88 4.74 14.10 2.88
N CYS A 89 4.91 13.30 3.93
CA CYS A 89 5.33 13.79 5.24
C CYS A 89 6.74 14.40 5.21
N ILE A 90 7.75 13.70 4.68
CA ILE A 90 9.14 14.20 4.66
C ILE A 90 9.23 15.52 3.89
N ILE A 91 8.60 15.61 2.72
CA ILE A 91 8.65 16.81 1.88
C ILE A 91 7.87 17.96 2.52
N SER A 92 6.69 17.69 3.09
CA SER A 92 5.90 18.71 3.80
C SER A 92 6.64 19.25 5.01
N LEU A 93 7.22 18.37 5.82
CA LEU A 93 8.07 18.73 6.96
C LEU A 93 9.23 19.62 6.50
N ALA A 94 9.92 19.25 5.43
CA ALA A 94 11.05 20.02 4.90
C ALA A 94 10.64 21.38 4.31
N MET A 95 9.61 21.41 3.46
CA MET A 95 9.26 22.59 2.65
C MET A 95 8.30 23.54 3.35
N VAL A 96 7.27 23.01 4.01
CA VAL A 96 6.17 23.79 4.57
C VAL A 96 6.43 24.13 6.03
N PHE A 97 6.82 23.13 6.83
CA PHE A 97 7.04 23.32 8.26
C PHE A 97 8.49 23.72 8.61
N GLY A 98 9.39 23.73 7.62
CA GLY A 98 10.77 24.18 7.80
C GLY A 98 11.65 23.22 8.61
N HIS A 99 11.22 21.99 8.86
CA HIS A 99 12.00 20.96 9.54
C HIS A 99 13.24 20.58 8.73
N PHE A 100 14.18 19.93 9.41
CA PHE A 100 15.46 19.44 8.87
C PHE A 100 16.39 20.53 8.33
N GLY A 101 15.96 21.79 8.36
CA GLY A 101 16.78 22.96 8.10
C GLY A 101 17.42 23.51 9.36
N GLY A 102 18.48 24.28 9.17
CA GLY A 102 19.06 25.16 10.17
C GLY A 102 19.31 26.52 9.55
N LYS A 103 19.90 27.47 10.30
CA LYS A 103 20.21 28.82 9.78
C LYS A 103 21.01 28.80 8.46
N ALA A 104 21.87 27.79 8.28
CA ALA A 104 22.72 27.61 7.11
C ALA A 104 22.11 26.76 5.98
N VAL A 105 21.06 25.96 6.24
CA VAL A 105 20.54 24.99 5.27
C VAL A 105 19.12 25.37 4.85
N ARG A 106 19.00 26.02 3.70
CA ARG A 106 17.71 26.48 3.13
C ARG A 106 17.21 25.62 1.98
N SER A 107 18.10 24.99 1.22
CA SER A 107 17.72 24.19 0.04
C SER A 107 17.01 22.89 0.44
N LEU A 108 16.09 22.44 -0.41
CA LEU A 108 15.40 21.17 -0.19
C LEU A 108 16.39 19.99 -0.15
N ASP A 109 17.40 19.96 -1.02
CA ASP A 109 18.40 18.88 -1.02
C ASP A 109 19.16 18.81 0.30
N GLY A 110 19.55 19.96 0.87
CA GLY A 110 20.22 20.00 2.17
C GLY A 110 19.31 19.51 3.30
N LYS A 111 18.03 19.90 3.27
CA LYS A 111 17.02 19.41 4.23
C LYS A 111 16.79 17.90 4.11
N LEU A 112 16.70 17.36 2.89
CA LEU A 112 16.56 15.92 2.65
C LEU A 112 17.79 15.15 3.12
N ALA A 113 18.99 15.68 2.88
CA ALA A 113 20.23 15.08 3.36
C ALA A 113 20.26 15.03 4.90
N ASN A 114 19.87 16.11 5.58
CA ASN A 114 19.76 16.16 7.04
C ASN A 114 18.70 15.18 7.57
N ALA A 115 17.52 15.15 6.96
CA ALA A 115 16.45 14.21 7.31
C ALA A 115 16.94 12.76 7.21
N TYR A 116 17.71 12.44 6.16
CA TYR A 116 18.29 11.11 5.99
C TYR A 116 19.32 10.78 7.09
N GLN A 117 20.13 11.74 7.56
CA GLN A 117 21.04 11.48 8.69
C GLN A 117 20.28 11.16 9.97
N LEU A 118 19.17 11.85 10.25
CA LEU A 118 18.31 11.53 11.40
C LEU A 118 17.73 10.13 11.28
N PHE A 119 17.21 9.78 10.10
CA PHE A 119 16.71 8.43 9.81
C PHE A 119 17.80 7.36 9.96
N LYS A 120 19.00 7.61 9.44
CA LYS A 120 20.14 6.68 9.54
C LYS A 120 20.54 6.46 11.01
N SER A 121 20.58 7.52 11.81
CA SER A 121 20.85 7.43 13.26
C SER A 121 19.77 6.63 13.98
N TYR A 122 18.50 6.88 13.66
CA TYR A 122 17.37 6.08 14.17
C TYR A 122 17.53 4.59 13.86
N CYS A 123 17.89 4.25 12.62
CA CYS A 123 18.13 2.86 12.22
C CYS A 123 19.31 2.24 12.98
N HIS A 124 20.40 2.99 13.17
CA HIS A 124 21.57 2.51 13.90
C HIS A 124 21.24 2.17 15.36
N LEU A 125 20.51 3.06 16.05
CA LEU A 125 20.08 2.86 17.44
C LEU A 125 19.17 1.62 17.62
N ARG A 126 18.47 1.22 16.56
CA ARG A 126 17.55 0.06 16.57
C ARG A 126 18.11 -1.15 15.82
N HIS A 127 19.43 -1.18 15.58
CA HIS A 127 20.12 -2.28 14.89
C HIS A 127 19.47 -2.69 13.56
N SER A 128 18.89 -1.72 12.84
CA SER A 128 18.22 -1.93 11.56
C SER A 128 19.08 -1.35 10.43
N THR A 129 19.09 -2.01 9.26
CA THR A 129 19.89 -1.55 8.12
C THR A 129 19.00 -1.11 6.96
N PRO A 130 18.95 0.18 6.61
CA PRO A 130 18.22 0.65 5.43
C PRO A 130 18.97 0.30 4.13
N PHE A 131 18.19 -0.01 3.09
CA PHE A 131 18.70 -0.17 1.72
C PHE A 131 18.92 1.18 1.06
N ALA A 132 18.03 2.15 1.29
CA ALA A 132 18.24 3.54 0.88
C ALA A 132 19.53 4.10 1.49
N LYS A 133 20.38 4.72 0.67
CA LYS A 133 21.73 5.20 1.08
C LYS A 133 21.84 6.71 1.31
N HIS A 134 20.85 7.46 0.83
CA HIS A 134 20.75 8.92 0.89
C HIS A 134 19.34 9.32 0.42
N TRP A 135 18.89 10.52 0.75
CA TRP A 135 17.67 11.12 0.19
C TRP A 135 18.01 12.38 -0.57
N THR A 136 17.49 12.47 -1.79
CA THR A 136 17.70 13.59 -2.72
C THR A 136 16.41 13.85 -3.47
N ARG A 137 16.26 15.02 -4.08
CA ARG A 137 15.13 15.28 -5.00
C ARG A 137 15.07 14.25 -6.13
N GLU A 138 16.20 13.72 -6.55
CA GLU A 138 16.29 12.73 -7.61
C GLU A 138 15.71 11.37 -7.22
N ASN A 139 16.11 10.82 -6.08
CA ASN A 139 15.60 9.51 -5.67
C ASN A 139 14.16 9.56 -5.12
N PHE A 140 13.67 10.75 -4.78
CA PHE A 140 12.26 11.04 -4.52
C PHE A 140 11.49 11.43 -5.79
N ASN A 141 12.13 11.39 -6.97
CA ASN A 141 11.55 11.79 -8.27
C ASN A 141 10.77 13.12 -8.21
N PHE A 142 11.21 14.03 -7.35
CA PHE A 142 10.50 15.27 -7.04
C PHE A 142 11.14 16.43 -7.80
N LYS A 143 10.97 16.38 -9.13
CA LYS A 143 11.49 17.36 -10.09
C LYS A 143 10.31 18.06 -10.82
N GLY A 144 10.06 19.32 -10.48
CA GLY A 144 9.01 20.15 -11.09
C GLY A 144 7.62 19.94 -10.47
N PRO A 145 6.52 20.20 -11.20
CA PRO A 145 5.14 20.09 -10.69
C PRO A 145 4.66 18.63 -10.74
N ARG A 146 5.40 17.72 -10.12
CA ARG A 146 5.08 16.29 -10.08
C ARG A 146 5.00 15.82 -8.64
N TYR A 147 4.08 14.89 -8.39
CA TYR A 147 4.04 14.18 -7.12
C TYR A 147 5.35 13.41 -6.89
N PRO A 148 5.85 13.36 -5.65
CA PRO A 148 7.03 12.58 -5.32
C PRO A 148 6.77 11.09 -5.53
N ASP A 149 7.82 10.35 -5.87
CA ASP A 149 7.79 8.90 -6.02
C ASP A 149 9.18 8.31 -5.80
N CYS A 150 9.28 7.05 -5.38
CA CYS A 150 10.57 6.42 -5.17
C CYS A 150 10.54 4.92 -5.44
N SER A 151 11.71 4.36 -5.73
CA SER A 151 11.93 2.93 -5.98
C SER A 151 12.50 2.17 -4.77
N PHE A 152 12.35 2.70 -3.56
CA PHE A 152 12.89 2.08 -2.34
C PHE A 152 12.26 0.72 -2.03
N LYS A 153 12.97 -0.12 -1.27
CA LYS A 153 12.48 -1.45 -0.93
C LYS A 153 11.29 -1.37 0.02
N ALA A 154 10.48 -2.43 0.08
CA ALA A 154 9.37 -2.51 1.04
C ALA A 154 9.85 -2.38 2.49
N SER A 155 11.00 -2.98 2.80
CA SER A 155 11.67 -2.87 4.10
C SER A 155 12.03 -1.43 4.47
N ASP A 156 12.52 -0.63 3.53
CA ASP A 156 12.77 0.81 3.76
C ASP A 156 11.46 1.51 4.15
N SER A 157 10.35 1.18 3.49
CA SER A 157 9.06 1.82 3.75
C SER A 157 8.58 1.60 5.18
N TYR A 158 8.79 0.40 5.72
CA TYR A 158 8.52 0.11 7.14
C TYR A 158 9.42 0.93 8.07
N LEU A 159 10.74 0.93 7.83
CA LEU A 159 11.70 1.66 8.66
C LEU A 159 11.44 3.17 8.66
N ILE A 160 11.13 3.74 7.49
CA ILE A 160 10.87 5.18 7.33
C ILE A 160 9.59 5.58 8.07
N LEU A 161 8.50 4.79 7.95
CA LEU A 161 7.27 5.06 8.69
C LEU A 161 7.52 5.02 10.20
N LYS A 162 8.27 4.03 10.69
CA LYS A 162 8.61 3.92 12.12
C LYS A 162 9.49 5.07 12.62
N TRP A 163 10.43 5.52 11.80
CA TRP A 163 11.21 6.72 12.11
C TRP A 163 10.34 7.98 12.15
N LEU A 164 9.42 8.16 11.19
CA LEU A 164 8.52 9.32 11.19
C LEU A 164 7.57 9.31 12.39
N GLU A 165 7.06 8.14 12.77
CA GLU A 165 6.26 7.93 13.99
C GLU A 165 7.04 8.39 15.24
N ASP A 166 8.28 7.93 15.40
CA ASP A 166 9.19 8.31 16.50
C ASP A 166 9.52 9.82 16.48
N TYR A 167 9.86 10.35 15.30
CA TYR A 167 10.22 11.75 15.10
C TYR A 167 9.06 12.69 15.44
N LEU A 168 7.86 12.42 14.90
CA LEU A 168 6.68 13.24 15.15
C LEU A 168 6.13 13.11 16.58
N SER A 169 6.43 12.02 17.28
CA SER A 169 5.99 11.79 18.67
C SER A 169 6.90 12.41 19.74
N GLY A 170 8.13 12.82 19.39
CA GLY A 170 9.14 13.20 20.39
C GLY A 170 8.98 14.62 20.96
N PRO A 171 9.51 15.67 20.31
CA PRO A 171 9.44 17.05 20.81
C PRO A 171 8.05 17.69 20.74
N PRO A 172 7.78 18.76 21.52
CA PRO A 172 6.61 19.60 21.31
C PRO A 172 6.78 20.39 20.00
N TRP A 173 6.29 19.82 18.91
CA TRP A 173 6.21 20.52 17.63
C TRP A 173 5.16 21.62 17.71
N ASP A 174 5.41 22.77 17.07
CA ASP A 174 4.35 23.74 16.83
C ASP A 174 3.38 23.15 15.79
N ASP A 175 2.22 22.73 16.28
CA ASP A 175 1.14 22.19 15.47
C ASP A 175 -0.12 23.07 15.54
N SER A 176 0.07 24.39 15.51
CA SER A 176 -1.04 25.36 15.44
C SER A 176 -2.04 25.08 14.30
N THR A 177 -1.60 24.38 13.24
CA THR A 177 -2.45 23.98 12.10
C THR A 177 -3.15 22.62 12.27
N GLY A 178 -2.74 21.80 13.24
CA GLY A 178 -3.20 20.42 13.44
C GLY A 178 -2.71 19.42 12.39
N ILE A 179 -1.85 19.82 11.46
CA ILE A 179 -1.40 19.00 10.34
C ILE A 179 -0.31 18.02 10.76
N LEU A 180 0.56 18.37 11.72
CA LEU A 180 1.59 17.44 12.22
C LEU A 180 0.93 16.30 13.00
N GLY A 181 -0.08 16.61 13.82
CA GLY A 181 -0.92 15.62 14.48
C GLY A 181 -1.67 14.74 13.50
N LEU A 182 -2.18 15.32 12.39
CA LEU A 182 -2.82 14.55 11.32
C LEU A 182 -1.84 13.62 10.59
N MET A 183 -0.60 14.07 10.32
CA MET A 183 0.47 13.22 9.77
C MET A 183 0.79 12.06 10.71
N LEU A 184 0.96 12.34 12.00
CA LEU A 184 1.22 11.31 13.02
C LEU A 184 0.06 10.32 13.10
N SER A 185 -1.19 10.78 13.19
CA SER A 185 -2.38 9.93 13.22
C SER A 185 -2.45 9.01 12.00
N THR A 186 -2.16 9.54 10.81
CA THR A 186 -2.12 8.76 9.55
C THR A 186 -1.07 7.65 9.63
N ILE A 187 0.14 7.97 10.09
CA ILE A 187 1.25 7.01 10.21
C ILE A 187 0.93 5.95 11.27
N VAL A 188 0.46 6.35 12.45
CA VAL A 188 0.10 5.44 13.55
C VAL A 188 -1.03 4.50 13.14
N ALA A 189 -2.06 5.01 12.46
CA ALA A 189 -3.17 4.20 11.96
C ALA A 189 -2.70 3.13 10.97
N LEU A 190 -1.83 3.51 10.02
CA LEU A 190 -1.25 2.58 9.05
C LEU A 190 -0.32 1.55 9.71
N SER A 191 0.56 2.00 10.62
CA SER A 191 1.42 1.14 11.45
C SER A 191 0.61 0.14 12.27
N SER A 192 -0.47 0.60 12.90
CA SER A 192 -1.36 -0.22 13.73
C SER A 192 -2.09 -1.27 12.90
N PHE A 193 -2.63 -0.89 11.73
CA PHE A 193 -3.24 -1.83 10.80
C PHE A 193 -2.28 -2.98 10.46
N TYR A 194 -1.05 -2.67 10.05
CA TYR A 194 -0.07 -3.69 9.69
C TYR A 194 0.39 -4.52 10.87
N HIS A 195 0.66 -3.88 12.01
CA HIS A 195 1.06 -4.56 13.23
C HIS A 195 0.01 -5.62 13.60
N LEU A 196 -1.25 -5.21 13.74
CA LEU A 196 -2.35 -6.11 14.12
C LEU A 196 -2.56 -7.24 13.09
N CYS A 197 -2.41 -6.96 11.80
CA CYS A 197 -2.49 -7.98 10.75
C CYS A 197 -1.34 -9.00 10.83
N TYR A 198 -0.10 -8.57 11.08
CA TYR A 198 1.05 -9.48 11.06
C TYR A 198 1.38 -10.14 12.41
N THR A 199 0.94 -9.57 13.54
CA THR A 199 1.19 -10.12 14.88
C THR A 199 0.00 -10.87 15.48
N SER A 200 -1.13 -10.95 14.77
CA SER A 200 -2.30 -11.73 15.20
C SER A 200 -1.91 -13.20 15.51
N PRO A 201 -2.31 -13.74 16.67
CA PRO A 201 -1.98 -15.12 17.05
C PRO A 201 -2.48 -16.17 16.06
N SER A 202 -3.68 -15.99 15.53
CA SER A 202 -4.30 -16.96 14.61
C SER A 202 -3.83 -16.80 13.17
N ARG A 203 -2.98 -15.80 12.88
CA ARG A 203 -2.40 -15.37 11.57
C ARG A 203 -3.40 -15.21 10.41
N GLN A 204 -4.20 -16.23 10.10
CA GLN A 204 -5.21 -16.25 9.04
C GLN A 204 -6.54 -15.65 9.48
N TRP A 205 -6.91 -15.82 10.75
CA TRP A 205 -8.18 -15.36 11.30
C TRP A 205 -7.97 -14.25 12.31
N LEU A 206 -8.89 -13.29 12.33
CA LEU A 206 -8.97 -12.25 13.35
C LEU A 206 -10.21 -12.48 14.18
N ARG A 207 -10.08 -12.51 15.50
CA ARG A 207 -11.25 -12.45 16.40
C ARG A 207 -11.92 -11.09 16.24
N ASP A 208 -13.24 -11.03 16.45
CA ASP A 208 -14.02 -9.79 16.27
C ASP A 208 -13.41 -8.56 16.96
N SER A 209 -12.88 -8.70 18.18
CA SER A 209 -12.25 -7.58 18.90
C SER A 209 -10.99 -7.05 18.21
N LEU A 210 -10.20 -7.94 17.61
CA LEU A 210 -9.00 -7.58 16.87
C LEU A 210 -9.36 -7.08 15.46
N ALA A 211 -10.33 -7.72 14.81
CA ALA A 211 -10.86 -7.32 13.52
C ALA A 211 -11.44 -5.89 13.54
N LYS A 212 -12.17 -5.53 14.60
CA LYS A 212 -12.65 -4.15 14.83
C LYS A 212 -11.49 -3.15 14.95
N GLN A 213 -10.40 -3.51 15.62
CA GLN A 213 -9.23 -2.62 15.73
C GLN A 213 -8.51 -2.46 14.39
N VAL A 214 -8.41 -3.53 13.60
CA VAL A 214 -7.86 -3.50 12.23
C VAL A 214 -8.72 -2.62 11.33
N GLU A 215 -10.04 -2.80 11.36
CA GLU A 215 -11.00 -2.00 10.60
C GLU A 215 -10.94 -0.51 10.99
N GLN A 216 -10.95 -0.20 12.29
CA GLN A 216 -10.86 1.17 12.78
C GLN A 216 -9.54 1.84 12.38
N SER A 217 -8.41 1.12 12.48
CA SER A 217 -7.10 1.61 12.06
C SER A 217 -7.10 1.95 10.57
N LEU A 218 -7.70 1.09 9.75
CA LEU A 218 -7.81 1.33 8.31
C LEU A 218 -8.75 2.51 7.99
N GLN A 219 -9.89 2.62 8.67
CA GLN A 219 -10.83 3.72 8.49
C GLN A 219 -10.18 5.06 8.87
N THR A 220 -9.46 5.12 9.99
CA THR A 220 -8.71 6.31 10.40
C THR A 220 -7.66 6.68 9.36
N PHE A 221 -6.88 5.71 8.88
CA PHE A 221 -5.88 5.95 7.83
C PHE A 221 -6.50 6.55 6.55
N LEU A 222 -7.59 5.96 6.04
CA LEU A 222 -8.25 6.44 4.82
C LEU A 222 -8.78 7.87 4.98
N SER A 223 -9.43 8.14 6.12
CA SER A 223 -9.94 9.47 6.46
C SER A 223 -8.80 10.50 6.55
N ASP A 224 -7.73 10.18 7.29
CA ASP A 224 -6.68 11.14 7.58
C ASP A 224 -5.78 11.39 6.36
N TYR A 225 -5.54 10.36 5.54
CA TYR A 225 -4.88 10.53 4.25
C TYR A 225 -5.67 11.46 3.31
N TYR A 226 -7.00 11.32 3.27
CA TYR A 226 -7.84 12.23 2.48
C TYR A 226 -7.72 13.68 2.96
N LYS A 227 -7.74 13.90 4.28
CA LYS A 227 -7.55 15.24 4.87
C LYS A 227 -6.16 15.81 4.54
N LEU A 228 -5.10 15.01 4.59
CA LEU A 228 -3.75 15.42 4.19
C LEU A 228 -3.68 15.82 2.71
N ALA A 229 -4.32 15.03 1.84
CA ALA A 229 -4.41 15.35 0.42
C ALA A 229 -5.17 16.65 0.15
N LEU A 230 -6.30 16.87 0.84
CA LEU A 230 -7.07 18.10 0.74
C LEU A 230 -6.28 19.32 1.26
N TRP A 231 -5.58 19.17 2.38
CA TRP A 231 -4.69 20.21 2.91
C TRP A 231 -3.58 20.57 1.91
N ALA A 232 -2.90 19.58 1.35
CA ALA A 232 -1.81 19.80 0.42
C ALA A 232 -2.29 20.47 -0.87
N TYR A 233 -3.44 20.04 -1.41
CA TYR A 233 -4.10 20.69 -2.54
C TYR A 233 -4.39 22.17 -2.26
N ARG A 234 -5.02 22.47 -1.11
CA ARG A 234 -5.32 23.86 -0.71
C ARG A 234 -4.08 24.71 -0.46
N SER A 235 -2.99 24.07 -0.02
CA SER A 235 -1.70 24.72 0.23
C SER A 235 -0.85 24.89 -1.04
N GLY A 236 -1.33 24.42 -2.20
CA GLY A 236 -0.58 24.47 -3.46
C GLY A 236 0.64 23.55 -3.49
N VAL A 237 0.67 22.48 -2.68
CA VAL A 237 1.79 21.55 -2.57
C VAL A 237 1.39 20.18 -3.12
N LEU A 238 2.17 19.65 -4.08
CA LEU A 238 1.89 18.37 -4.74
C LEU A 238 2.61 17.20 -4.05
N VAL A 239 2.14 16.81 -2.87
CA VAL A 239 2.82 15.82 -2.00
C VAL A 239 2.01 14.58 -1.66
N TYR A 240 0.68 14.67 -1.62
CA TYR A 240 -0.21 13.53 -1.39
C TYR A 240 -1.11 13.33 -2.60
N ARG A 241 -0.97 12.18 -3.26
CA ARG A 241 -1.74 11.84 -4.48
C ARG A 241 -2.84 10.83 -4.18
N PHE A 242 -3.96 10.97 -4.88
CA PHE A 242 -4.93 9.88 -5.00
C PHE A 242 -4.48 8.92 -6.09
N VAL A 243 -4.28 7.66 -5.71
CA VAL A 243 -3.83 6.59 -6.59
C VAL A 243 -4.81 5.43 -6.55
N PRO A 244 -4.94 4.62 -7.61
CA PRO A 244 -5.79 3.42 -7.61
C PRO A 244 -5.54 2.48 -6.44
N LYS A 245 -4.31 2.48 -5.90
CA LYS A 245 -3.98 1.69 -4.70
C LYS A 245 -4.77 2.15 -3.47
N LEU A 246 -4.99 3.45 -3.26
CA LEU A 246 -5.80 3.98 -2.16
C LEU A 246 -7.25 3.50 -2.26
N HIS A 247 -7.82 3.52 -3.47
CA HIS A 247 -9.14 2.95 -3.73
C HIS A 247 -9.20 1.45 -3.38
N ALA A 248 -8.17 0.68 -3.72
CA ALA A 248 -8.10 -0.74 -3.33
C ALA A 248 -8.03 -0.93 -1.80
N TRP A 249 -7.43 0.00 -1.05
CA TRP A 249 -7.50 0.01 0.41
C TRP A 249 -8.93 0.22 0.94
N LYS A 250 -9.74 1.05 0.27
CA LYS A 250 -11.17 1.18 0.62
C LYS A 250 -11.95 -0.12 0.37
N HIS A 251 -11.62 -0.90 -0.66
CA HIS A 251 -12.20 -2.23 -0.83
C HIS A 251 -11.83 -3.21 0.30
N ILE A 252 -10.60 -3.14 0.83
CA ILE A 252 -10.20 -3.94 2.00
C ILE A 252 -11.04 -3.54 3.22
N HIS A 253 -11.23 -2.24 3.44
CA HIS A 253 -12.07 -1.70 4.52
C HIS A 253 -13.52 -2.19 4.43
N LEU A 254 -14.16 -2.04 3.27
CA LEU A 254 -15.55 -2.48 3.05
C LEU A 254 -15.73 -3.98 3.25
N ARG A 255 -14.74 -4.80 2.85
CA ARG A 255 -14.77 -6.24 3.11
C ARG A 255 -14.71 -6.53 4.60
N LEU A 256 -13.80 -5.92 5.35
CA LEU A 256 -13.69 -6.12 6.80
C LEU A 256 -14.99 -5.72 7.50
N GLN A 257 -15.57 -4.59 7.12
CA GLN A 257 -16.85 -4.12 7.64
C GLN A 257 -17.98 -5.12 7.36
N GLY A 258 -18.06 -5.63 6.12
CA GLY A 258 -19.05 -6.64 5.73
C GLY A 258 -18.88 -7.97 6.48
N GLU A 259 -17.64 -8.43 6.69
CA GLU A 259 -17.36 -9.66 7.45
C GLU A 259 -17.70 -9.50 8.94
N LEU A 260 -17.38 -8.36 9.55
CA LEU A 260 -17.74 -8.02 10.93
C LEU A 260 -19.27 -7.97 11.11
N ALA A 261 -20.01 -7.46 10.13
CA ALA A 261 -21.47 -7.36 10.18
C ALA A 261 -22.16 -8.74 10.19
N LEU A 262 -21.49 -9.79 9.71
CA LEU A 262 -22.04 -11.16 9.73
C LEU A 262 -21.97 -11.81 11.13
N ALA A 263 -21.34 -11.17 12.13
CA ALA A 263 -21.29 -11.60 13.53
C ALA A 263 -20.86 -13.07 13.73
N ARG A 264 -19.90 -13.53 12.94
CA ARG A 264 -19.41 -14.93 12.99
C ARG A 264 -18.36 -15.21 14.09
N GLY A 265 -17.96 -14.18 14.84
CA GLY A 265 -16.89 -14.25 15.84
C GLY A 265 -15.47 -14.14 15.27
N TYR A 266 -15.33 -14.30 13.95
CA TYR A 266 -14.06 -14.24 13.24
C TYR A 266 -14.20 -13.60 11.86
N THR A 267 -13.16 -12.90 11.43
CA THR A 267 -12.99 -12.36 10.07
C THR A 267 -11.69 -12.86 9.45
N PHE A 268 -11.58 -12.79 8.13
CA PHE A 268 -10.32 -13.08 7.47
C PHE A 268 -9.31 -11.97 7.75
N ASN A 269 -8.07 -12.37 8.05
CA ASN A 269 -6.98 -11.43 8.16
C ASN A 269 -6.56 -10.97 6.76
N PRO A 270 -6.54 -9.66 6.45
CA PRO A 270 -6.06 -9.15 5.17
C PRO A 270 -4.65 -9.64 4.80
N ALA A 271 -3.79 -9.92 5.79
CA ALA A 271 -2.43 -10.42 5.56
C ALA A 271 -2.37 -11.82 4.93
N ILE A 272 -3.45 -12.61 4.94
CA ILE A 272 -3.47 -13.91 4.27
C ILE A 272 -3.26 -13.79 2.75
N TYR A 273 -3.57 -12.61 2.18
CA TYR A 273 -3.40 -12.33 0.76
C TYR A 273 -2.12 -11.52 0.47
N ALA A 274 -1.29 -11.27 1.47
CA ALA A 274 -0.04 -10.53 1.31
C ALA A 274 1.03 -11.42 0.68
N THR A 275 1.62 -10.98 -0.43
CA THR A 275 2.66 -11.78 -1.13
C THR A 275 4.01 -11.75 -0.42
N ALA A 276 4.17 -10.98 0.66
CA ALA A 276 5.42 -10.92 1.42
C ALA A 276 5.82 -12.31 1.96
N ASN A 277 4.83 -13.12 2.35
CA ASN A 277 5.06 -14.49 2.84
C ASN A 277 5.63 -15.42 1.76
N ASP A 278 5.33 -15.12 0.50
CA ASP A 278 5.72 -15.92 -0.66
C ASP A 278 6.84 -15.26 -1.48
N GLU A 279 7.34 -14.08 -1.10
CA GLU A 279 8.23 -13.28 -1.97
C GLU A 279 9.57 -13.98 -2.21
N ASP A 280 10.11 -14.66 -1.20
CA ASP A 280 11.32 -15.48 -1.34
C ASP A 280 11.08 -16.69 -2.26
N PHE A 281 9.91 -17.33 -2.13
CA PHE A 281 9.51 -18.44 -2.97
C PHE A 281 9.34 -17.99 -4.43
N VAL A 282 8.56 -16.94 -4.67
CA VAL A 282 8.33 -16.33 -5.98
C VAL A 282 9.64 -15.85 -6.57
N GLY A 283 10.52 -15.24 -5.78
CA GLY A 283 11.84 -14.78 -6.20
C GLY A 283 12.72 -15.91 -6.68
N LYS A 284 12.75 -17.04 -5.96
CA LYS A 284 13.48 -18.26 -6.35
C LYS A 284 12.89 -18.87 -7.62
N ALA A 285 11.57 -19.07 -7.68
CA ALA A 285 10.88 -19.64 -8.84
C ALA A 285 10.97 -18.73 -10.08
N SER A 286 11.08 -17.42 -9.91
CA SER A 286 11.15 -16.45 -11.02
C SER A 286 12.52 -16.36 -11.68
N ARG A 287 13.61 -16.75 -11.00
CA ARG A 287 14.97 -16.67 -11.56
C ARG A 287 15.15 -17.56 -12.80
N PRO A 288 14.81 -18.86 -12.78
CA PRO A 288 14.90 -19.72 -13.96
C PRO A 288 13.99 -19.26 -15.11
N ILE A 289 12.89 -18.56 -14.78
CA ILE A 289 11.88 -18.14 -15.76
C ILE A 289 12.32 -16.91 -16.56
N ARG A 290 13.21 -16.08 -16.01
CA ARG A 290 13.71 -14.87 -16.71
C ARG A 290 14.49 -15.19 -17.98
N ASP A 291 15.05 -16.39 -18.04
CA ASP A 291 15.84 -16.86 -19.18
C ASP A 291 14.96 -17.60 -20.22
N LEU A 292 13.65 -17.70 -19.98
CA LEU A 292 12.70 -18.37 -20.87
C LEU A 292 12.00 -17.38 -21.81
N HIS A 293 11.62 -17.88 -22.98
CA HIS A 293 10.83 -17.13 -23.94
C HIS A 293 9.46 -16.73 -23.36
N SER A 294 9.04 -15.47 -23.57
CA SER A 294 7.84 -14.86 -22.97
C SER A 294 6.54 -15.64 -23.21
N GLY A 295 6.40 -16.26 -24.39
CA GLY A 295 5.23 -17.10 -24.73
C GLY A 295 5.09 -18.37 -23.88
N ASN A 296 6.18 -18.89 -23.33
CA ASN A 296 6.19 -20.13 -22.54
C ASN A 296 6.35 -19.88 -21.03
N ALA A 297 6.63 -18.63 -20.64
CA ALA A 297 6.94 -18.26 -19.26
C ALA A 297 5.82 -18.63 -18.28
N SER A 298 4.55 -18.44 -18.67
CA SER A 298 3.39 -18.77 -17.83
C SER A 298 3.21 -20.28 -17.61
N LEU A 299 3.37 -21.08 -18.67
CA LEU A 299 3.24 -22.55 -18.60
C LEU A 299 4.37 -23.16 -17.76
N ARG A 300 5.63 -22.76 -18.05
CA ARG A 300 6.80 -23.25 -17.30
C ARG A 300 6.77 -22.82 -15.84
N ARG A 301 6.19 -21.65 -15.54
CA ARG A 301 5.92 -21.24 -14.15
C ARG A 301 5.02 -22.25 -13.45
N LEU A 302 3.88 -22.61 -14.05
CA LEU A 302 2.93 -23.58 -13.48
C LEU A 302 3.56 -24.97 -13.30
N GLU A 303 4.40 -25.41 -14.24
CA GLU A 303 5.14 -26.68 -14.12
C GLU A 303 6.13 -26.67 -12.94
N LEU A 304 6.86 -25.57 -12.74
CA LEU A 304 7.76 -25.42 -11.59
C LEU A 304 6.97 -25.42 -10.26
N TYR A 305 5.83 -24.75 -10.21
CA TYR A 305 4.91 -24.83 -9.06
C TYR A 305 4.47 -26.27 -8.80
N ARG A 306 4.12 -27.02 -9.86
CA ARG A 306 3.71 -28.42 -9.74
C ARG A 306 4.83 -29.30 -9.17
N ILE A 307 6.06 -29.15 -9.66
CA ILE A 307 7.22 -29.93 -9.18
C ILE A 307 7.45 -29.66 -7.70
N GLU A 308 7.41 -28.40 -7.26
CA GLU A 308 7.62 -28.09 -5.85
C GLU A 308 6.47 -28.60 -4.98
N LEU A 309 5.23 -28.45 -5.41
CA LEU A 309 4.07 -29.01 -4.70
C LEU A 309 4.19 -30.53 -4.55
N GLN A 310 4.66 -31.23 -5.58
CA GLN A 310 4.93 -32.67 -5.50
C GLN A 310 6.07 -33.00 -4.53
N ARG A 311 7.07 -32.13 -4.38
CA ARG A 311 8.18 -32.36 -3.44
C ARG A 311 7.77 -32.15 -1.99
N GLU A 312 6.92 -31.17 -1.73
CA GLU A 312 6.50 -30.83 -0.37
C GLU A 312 5.36 -31.73 0.13
N TRP A 313 4.49 -32.20 -0.77
CA TRP A 313 3.25 -32.93 -0.42
C TRP A 313 3.20 -34.38 -0.94
N GLY A 314 4.22 -34.85 -1.66
CA GLY A 314 4.38 -36.23 -2.12
C GLY A 314 5.40 -36.97 -1.29
#